data_AF-A0A968SES5-F1
#
_entry.id   AF-A0A968SES5-F1
#
_cell.length_a   1.000
_cell.length_b   1.000
_cell.length_c   1.000
_cell.angle_alpha   90.00
_cell.angle_beta   90.00
_cell.angle_gamma   90.00
#
_symmetry.space_group_name_H-M   'P 1'
#
loop_
_entity.id
_entity.type
_entity.pdbx_description
1 polymer ?
#
loop_
_entity_poly.entity_id
_entity_poly.type
_entity_poly.pdbx_seq_one_letter_code
_entity_poly.pdbx_strand_id
1 'polypeptide(L)'
;MRVGEIKLSISEARAAFLDDKKFDALLQAMKARQQLEILDKNIWAEEDIKTRVTLALREAIYGNLQERNRLENHNSSVRSVAFSPDGKTIASASSDQTVKLWNLDFDDLTARSCNWLRDYLTHNPNARPEDRQMCGIPPRQP
;
A
#
# COMPACT_ATOMS: atom_id res chain seq x y z
N MET A 1 -19.80 -18.39 3.37
CA MET A 1 -18.58 -17.98 4.11
C MET A 1 -18.04 -16.60 3.71
N ARG A 2 -18.31 -16.04 2.52
CA ARG A 2 -17.64 -14.81 2.04
C ARG A 2 -18.22 -13.45 2.50
N VAL A 3 -19.50 -13.38 2.91
CA VAL A 3 -20.13 -12.12 3.37
C VAL A 3 -19.64 -11.68 4.76
N GLY A 4 -19.34 -12.63 5.66
CA GLY A 4 -18.84 -12.34 7.00
C GLY A 4 -17.49 -11.62 6.97
N GLU A 5 -16.60 -12.00 6.05
CA GLU A 5 -15.29 -11.39 5.85
C GLU A 5 -15.39 -9.94 5.36
N ILE A 6 -16.35 -9.64 4.48
CA ILE A 6 -16.61 -8.27 4.05
C ILE A 6 -17.13 -7.43 5.22
N LYS A 7 -18.09 -7.97 5.99
CA LYS A 7 -18.62 -7.28 7.18
C LYS A 7 -17.51 -7.00 8.21
N LEU A 8 -16.58 -7.95 8.40
CA LEU A 8 -15.41 -7.77 9.25
C LEU A 8 -14.49 -6.68 8.72
N SER A 9 -14.10 -6.73 7.43
CA SER A 9 -13.21 -5.73 6.81
C SER A 9 -13.79 -4.31 6.89
N ILE A 10 -15.11 -4.16 6.73
CA ILE A 10 -15.79 -2.86 6.92
C ILE A 10 -15.73 -2.41 8.39
N SER A 11 -15.91 -3.31 9.34
CA SER A 11 -15.84 -2.97 10.77
C SER A 11 -14.43 -2.54 11.18
N GLU A 12 -13.39 -3.21 10.64
CA GLU A 12 -11.99 -2.83 10.83
C GLU A 12 -11.69 -1.47 10.20
N ALA A 13 -12.16 -1.23 8.97
CA ALA A 13 -12.01 0.05 8.29
C ALA A 13 -12.57 1.21 9.13
N ARG A 14 -13.77 1.03 9.69
CA ARG A 14 -14.43 2.03 10.53
C ARG A 14 -13.71 2.25 11.86
N ALA A 15 -13.24 1.17 12.50
CA ALA A 15 -12.46 1.28 13.74
C ALA A 15 -11.16 2.05 13.51
N ALA A 16 -10.44 1.74 12.44
CA ALA A 16 -9.21 2.45 12.05
C ALA A 16 -9.47 3.93 11.72
N PHE A 17 -10.59 4.24 11.05
CA PHE A 17 -10.98 5.61 10.76
C PHE A 17 -11.21 6.43 12.04
N LEU A 18 -11.88 5.85 13.03
CA LEU A 18 -12.14 6.48 14.33
C LEU A 18 -10.86 6.65 15.18
N ASP A 19 -9.85 5.81 14.97
CA ASP A 19 -8.56 5.84 15.66
C ASP A 19 -7.50 6.70 14.93
N ASP A 20 -7.93 7.56 14.00
CA ASP A 20 -7.08 8.41 13.16
C ASP A 20 -6.06 7.65 12.26
N LYS A 21 -6.21 6.33 12.14
CA LYS A 21 -5.43 5.45 11.26
C LYS A 21 -6.02 5.41 9.85
N LYS A 22 -6.09 6.57 9.20
CA LYS A 22 -6.82 6.77 7.93
C LYS A 22 -6.32 5.89 6.77
N PHE A 23 -5.01 5.59 6.72
CA PHE A 23 -4.47 4.68 5.70
C PHE A 23 -4.91 3.23 5.92
N ASP A 24 -4.90 2.76 7.16
CA ASP A 24 -5.40 1.42 7.51
C ASP A 24 -6.90 1.32 7.22
N ALA A 25 -7.65 2.38 7.49
CA ALA A 25 -9.07 2.48 7.13
C ALA A 25 -9.29 2.33 5.62
N LEU A 26 -8.50 3.04 4.80
CA LEU A 26 -8.56 2.95 3.33
C LEU A 26 -8.20 1.54 2.85
N LEU A 27 -7.13 0.94 3.38
CA LEU A 27 -6.68 -0.39 3.01
C LEU A 27 -7.78 -1.44 3.26
N GLN A 28 -8.42 -1.37 4.42
CA GLN A 28 -9.50 -2.29 4.79
C GLN A 28 -10.77 -2.07 3.95
N ALA A 29 -11.11 -0.81 3.63
CA ALA A 29 -12.22 -0.50 2.74
C ALA A 29 -11.97 -1.02 1.30
N MET A 30 -10.74 -0.89 0.79
CA MET A 30 -10.34 -1.43 -0.51
C MET A 30 -10.38 -2.96 -0.53
N LYS A 31 -9.92 -3.62 0.54
CA LYS A 31 -10.02 -5.08 0.69
C LYS A 31 -11.47 -5.55 0.67
N ALA A 32 -12.35 -4.87 1.40
CA ALA A 32 -13.79 -5.16 1.40
C ALA A 32 -14.40 -5.00 0.00
N ARG A 33 -13.99 -3.96 -0.76
CA ARG A 33 -14.42 -3.74 -2.14
C ARG A 33 -13.96 -4.84 -3.09
N GLN A 34 -12.70 -5.26 -3.00
CA GLN A 34 -12.16 -6.34 -3.82
C GLN A 34 -12.90 -7.66 -3.55
N GLN A 35 -13.14 -7.99 -2.28
CA GLN A 35 -13.92 -9.16 -1.88
C GLN A 35 -15.37 -9.09 -2.38
N LEU A 36 -15.98 -7.91 -2.34
CA LEU A 36 -17.31 -7.67 -2.88
C LEU A 36 -17.37 -7.87 -4.40
N GLU A 37 -16.40 -7.37 -5.17
CA GLU A 37 -16.34 -7.57 -6.63
C GLU A 37 -16.17 -9.05 -7.02
N ILE A 38 -15.47 -9.84 -6.20
CA ILE A 38 -15.35 -11.30 -6.37
C ILE A 38 -16.69 -12.00 -6.09
N LEU A 39 -17.53 -11.43 -5.20
CA LEU A 39 -18.84 -11.96 -4.84
C LEU A 39 -19.98 -11.54 -5.78
N ASP A 40 -19.94 -10.31 -6.27
CA ASP A 40 -21.01 -9.69 -7.08
C ASP A 40 -21.20 -10.36 -8.45
N LYS A 41 -20.33 -11.31 -8.82
CA LYS A 41 -20.46 -12.08 -10.07
C LYS A 41 -21.58 -13.12 -10.07
N ASN A 42 -22.13 -13.53 -8.92
CA ASN A 42 -23.14 -14.60 -8.87
C ASN A 42 -24.32 -14.40 -7.90
N ILE A 43 -24.31 -13.37 -7.04
CA ILE A 43 -25.40 -13.14 -6.07
C ILE A 43 -25.52 -11.63 -5.90
N TRP A 44 -26.76 -11.12 -5.93
CA TRP A 44 -27.12 -9.79 -5.47
C TRP A 44 -26.61 -9.62 -4.04
N ALA A 45 -25.39 -9.12 -3.86
CA ALA A 45 -24.91 -8.78 -2.53
C ALA A 45 -25.95 -7.84 -1.92
N GLU A 46 -26.43 -8.13 -0.71
CA GLU A 46 -27.42 -7.33 -0.01
C GLU A 46 -27.07 -5.84 -0.19
N GLU A 47 -28.02 -5.04 -0.66
CA GLU A 47 -27.83 -3.62 -1.00
C GLU A 47 -27.13 -2.85 0.15
N ASP A 48 -27.34 -3.29 1.40
CA ASP A 48 -26.65 -2.82 2.61
C ASP A 48 -25.12 -2.96 2.53
N ILE A 49 -24.60 -4.10 2.07
CA ILE A 49 -23.16 -4.36 2.00
C ILE A 49 -22.52 -3.44 0.96
N LYS A 50 -23.15 -3.28 -0.21
CA LYS A 50 -22.66 -2.37 -1.26
C LYS A 50 -22.60 -0.93 -0.74
N THR A 51 -23.65 -0.51 -0.03
CA THR A 51 -23.74 0.82 0.60
C THR A 51 -22.64 1.01 1.63
N ARG A 52 -22.42 0.04 2.52
CA ARG A 52 -21.41 0.13 3.59
C ARG A 52 -19.98 0.13 3.08
N VAL A 53 -19.66 -0.68 2.06
CA VAL A 53 -18.34 -0.64 1.39
C VAL A 53 -18.13 0.73 0.75
N THR A 54 -19.14 1.25 0.06
CA THR A 54 -19.06 2.57 -0.61
C THR A 54 -18.89 3.70 0.40
N LEU A 55 -19.60 3.63 1.54
CA LEU A 55 -19.47 4.59 2.63
C LEU A 55 -18.07 4.56 3.23
N ALA A 56 -17.54 3.38 3.57
CA ALA A 56 -16.20 3.24 4.13
C ALA A 56 -15.11 3.79 3.19
N LEU A 57 -15.22 3.55 1.88
CA LEU A 57 -14.31 4.14 0.89
C LEU A 57 -14.42 5.66 0.86
N ARG A 58 -15.63 6.23 0.89
CA ARG A 58 -15.82 7.69 0.93
C ARG A 58 -15.26 8.30 2.21
N GLU A 59 -15.53 7.70 3.36
CA GLU A 59 -15.00 8.17 4.66
C GLU A 59 -13.47 8.16 4.65
N ALA A 60 -12.85 7.07 4.16
CA ALA A 60 -11.41 6.97 4.10
C ALA A 60 -10.75 7.95 3.12
N ILE A 61 -11.41 8.26 1.98
CA ILE A 61 -10.91 9.18 0.96
C ILE A 61 -11.14 10.66 1.35
N TYR A 62 -12.35 11.00 1.80
CA TYR A 62 -12.78 12.37 2.05
C TYR A 62 -12.63 12.81 3.51
N GLY A 63 -12.44 11.88 4.45
CA GLY A 63 -12.24 12.16 5.87
C GLY A 63 -10.86 12.74 6.20
N ASN A 64 -10.34 13.59 5.31
CA ASN A 64 -9.07 14.31 5.46
C ASN A 64 -7.84 13.36 5.47
N LEU A 65 -7.71 12.54 4.42
CA LEU A 65 -6.54 11.70 4.18
C LEU A 65 -5.28 12.57 4.25
N GLN A 66 -4.40 12.28 5.20
CA GLN A 66 -3.14 13.00 5.32
C GLN A 66 -2.15 12.42 4.31
N GLU A 67 -1.91 13.15 3.22
CA GLU A 67 -0.82 12.86 2.30
C GLU A 67 0.51 12.96 3.06
N ARG A 68 1.25 11.85 3.14
CA ARG A 68 2.64 11.85 3.61
C ARG A 68 3.55 11.82 2.40
N ASN A 69 4.61 12.64 2.40
CA ASN A 69 5.61 12.73 1.32
C ASN A 69 5.02 13.19 -0.02
N ARG A 70 4.43 14.39 -0.05
CA ARG A 70 3.88 15.00 -1.25
C ARG A 70 4.99 15.27 -2.27
N LEU A 71 4.80 14.78 -3.50
CA LEU A 71 5.67 15.08 -4.64
C LEU A 71 5.18 16.39 -5.29
N GLU A 72 5.46 17.49 -4.60
CA GLU A 72 5.03 18.84 -4.99
C GLU A 72 5.88 19.35 -6.17
N ASN A 73 5.34 20.27 -6.99
CA ASN A 73 5.98 21.04 -8.08
C ASN A 73 5.44 20.78 -9.50
N HIS A 74 4.51 19.85 -9.71
CA HIS A 74 3.75 19.84 -10.95
C HIS A 74 2.75 21.00 -10.96
N ASN A 75 2.70 21.75 -12.05
CA ASN A 75 1.84 22.93 -12.18
C ASN A 75 0.47 22.62 -12.82
N SER A 76 0.20 21.35 -13.09
CA SER A 76 -1.05 20.85 -13.64
C SER A 76 -1.23 19.37 -13.30
N SER A 77 -2.40 18.80 -13.59
CA SER A 77 -2.74 17.40 -13.34
C SER A 77 -1.67 16.41 -13.82
N VAL A 78 -1.26 15.53 -12.92
CA VAL A 78 -0.43 14.36 -13.23
C VAL A 78 -1.28 13.36 -14.00
N ARG A 79 -0.80 12.92 -15.17
CA ARG A 79 -1.50 11.99 -16.08
C ARG A 79 -0.96 10.57 -16.02
N SER A 80 0.27 10.39 -15.55
CA SER A 80 0.90 9.07 -15.46
C SER A 80 2.00 9.06 -14.39
N VAL A 81 2.20 7.90 -13.76
CA VAL A 81 3.27 7.62 -12.81
C VAL A 81 3.88 6.25 -13.11
N ALA A 82 5.19 6.11 -12.92
CA ALA A 82 5.90 4.85 -13.07
C ALA A 82 7.00 4.74 -12.00
N PHE A 83 7.24 3.52 -11.52
CA PHE A 83 8.40 3.20 -10.68
C PHE A 83 9.52 2.68 -11.56
N SER A 84 10.76 3.03 -11.22
CA SER A 84 11.93 2.35 -11.77
C SER A 84 11.94 0.88 -11.32
N PRO A 85 12.49 -0.05 -12.12
CA PRO A 85 12.55 -1.47 -11.75
C PRO A 85 13.28 -1.76 -10.43
N ASP A 86 14.24 -0.89 -10.04
CA ASP A 86 14.96 -0.98 -8.77
C ASP A 86 14.19 -0.33 -7.59
N GLY A 87 13.03 0.27 -7.85
CA GLY A 87 12.19 0.93 -6.86
C GLY A 87 12.75 2.23 -6.29
N LYS A 88 13.90 2.72 -6.77
CA LYS A 88 14.57 3.91 -6.20
C LYS A 88 14.08 5.23 -6.76
N THR A 89 13.40 5.20 -7.91
CA THR A 89 12.96 6.41 -8.61
C THR A 89 11.49 6.31 -8.99
N ILE A 90 10.74 7.38 -8.76
CA ILE A 90 9.41 7.57 -9.34
C ILE A 90 9.54 8.55 -10.50
N ALA A 91 8.92 8.25 -11.64
CA ALA A 91 8.69 9.20 -12.72
C ALA A 91 7.23 9.62 -12.75
N SER A 92 6.94 10.93 -12.80
CA SER A 92 5.59 11.47 -12.97
C SER A 92 5.51 12.36 -14.21
N ALA A 93 4.50 12.15 -15.05
CA ALA A 93 4.24 12.95 -16.25
C ALA A 93 2.96 13.78 -16.08
N SER A 94 3.01 15.07 -16.41
CA SER A 94 1.89 16.00 -16.18
C SER A 94 1.41 16.67 -17.46
N SER A 95 0.22 17.28 -17.38
CA SER A 95 -0.29 18.21 -18.38
C SER A 95 0.50 19.54 -18.40
N ASP A 96 1.39 19.80 -17.44
CA ASP A 96 2.29 20.96 -17.43
C ASP A 96 3.46 20.85 -18.44
N GLN A 97 3.42 19.83 -19.31
CA GLN A 97 4.43 19.53 -20.32
C GLN A 97 5.78 19.07 -19.75
N THR A 98 5.83 18.64 -18.48
CA THR A 98 7.05 18.14 -17.85
C THR A 98 6.91 16.69 -17.37
N VAL A 99 8.08 16.05 -17.26
CA VAL A 99 8.28 14.81 -16.50
C VAL A 99 9.20 15.14 -15.32
N LYS A 100 8.83 14.69 -14.12
CA LYS A 100 9.66 14.84 -12.92
C LYS A 100 10.11 13.47 -12.42
N LEU A 101 11.36 13.41 -11.96
CA LEU A 101 11.96 12.24 -11.33
C LEU A 101 12.12 12.50 -9.84
N TRP A 102 11.70 11.54 -9.02
CA TRP A 102 11.74 11.61 -7.57
C TRP A 102 12.59 10.47 -7.06
N ASN A 103 13.74 10.78 -6.48
CA ASN A 103 14.58 9.78 -5.82
C ASN A 103 14.00 9.49 -4.45
N LEU A 104 13.77 8.20 -4.18
CA LEU A 104 13.37 7.72 -2.88
C LEU A 104 14.64 7.39 -2.10
N ASP A 105 14.95 8.22 -1.10
CA ASP A 105 16.01 7.92 -0.15
C ASP A 105 15.50 6.88 0.84
N PHE A 106 15.85 5.63 0.59
CA PHE A 106 15.57 4.51 1.47
C PHE A 106 16.78 4.12 2.31
N ASP A 107 17.87 4.89 2.31
CA ASP A 107 19.12 4.43 2.91
C ASP A 107 18.96 4.23 4.43
N ASP A 108 18.30 5.16 5.12
CA ASP A 108 17.99 5.02 6.56
C ASP A 108 17.04 3.86 6.84
N LEU A 109 15.98 3.70 6.04
CA LEU A 109 15.01 2.63 6.24
C LEU A 109 15.61 1.24 5.95
N THR A 110 16.42 1.15 4.90
CA THR A 110 17.19 -0.05 4.53
C THR A 110 18.16 -0.40 5.65
N ALA A 111 18.93 0.59 6.15
CA ALA A 111 19.88 0.37 7.24
C ALA A 111 19.19 -0.14 8.52
N ARG A 112 18.06 0.48 8.93
CA ARG A 112 17.29 0.05 10.10
C ARG A 112 16.72 -1.36 9.92
N SER A 113 16.12 -1.62 8.75
CA SER A 113 15.52 -2.92 8.44
C SER A 113 16.57 -4.02 8.41
N CYS A 114 17.71 -3.78 7.78
CA CYS A 114 18.83 -4.72 7.72
C CYS A 114 19.46 -4.95 9.10
N ASN A 115 19.55 -3.92 9.96
CA ASN A 115 20.00 -4.11 11.34
C ASN A 115 19.04 -5.02 12.13
N TRP A 116 17.73 -4.83 11.99
CA TRP A 116 16.74 -5.66 12.67
C TRP A 116 16.71 -7.11 12.16
N LEU A 117 16.80 -7.30 10.84
CA LEU A 117 16.73 -8.61 10.21
C LEU A 117 18.08 -9.37 10.20
N ARG A 118 19.17 -8.76 10.67
CA ARG A 118 20.53 -9.29 10.46
C ARG A 118 20.70 -10.71 10.98
N ASP A 119 20.23 -10.97 12.19
CA ASP A 119 20.34 -12.30 12.81
C ASP A 119 19.55 -13.34 12.02
N TYR A 120 18.30 -13.02 11.68
CA TYR A 120 17.43 -13.88 10.88
C TYR A 120 18.03 -14.19 9.51
N LEU A 121 18.49 -13.18 8.76
CA LEU A 121 19.04 -13.37 7.41
C LEU A 121 20.35 -14.16 7.42
N THR A 122 21.12 -14.07 8.50
CA THR A 122 22.36 -14.82 8.70
C THR A 122 22.06 -16.29 9.00
N HIS A 123 21.08 -16.56 9.88
CA HIS A 123 20.83 -17.89 10.45
C HIS A 123 19.70 -18.69 9.78
N ASN A 124 18.82 -18.06 9.02
CA ASN A 124 17.77 -18.77 8.30
C ASN A 124 18.28 -19.31 6.94
N PRO A 125 18.36 -20.64 6.72
CA PRO A 125 18.72 -21.20 5.42
C PRO A 125 17.73 -20.80 4.30
N ASN A 126 16.45 -20.62 4.65
CA ASN A 126 15.37 -20.36 3.70
C ASN A 126 15.25 -18.88 3.31
N ALA A 127 16.07 -17.99 3.87
CA ALA A 127 16.06 -16.59 3.46
C ALA A 127 16.48 -16.46 1.99
N ARG A 128 15.79 -15.60 1.25
CA ARG A 128 16.05 -15.40 -0.18
C ARG A 128 17.42 -14.76 -0.40
N PRO A 129 18.17 -15.13 -1.46
CA PRO A 129 19.47 -14.53 -1.75
C PRO A 129 19.42 -13.01 -1.92
N GLU A 130 18.35 -12.50 -2.52
CA GLU A 130 18.15 -11.07 -2.79
C GLU A 130 18.03 -10.27 -1.48
N ASP A 131 17.32 -10.82 -0.48
CA ASP A 131 17.16 -10.18 0.84
C ASP A 131 18.52 -10.11 1.57
N ARG A 132 19.37 -11.14 1.43
CA ARG A 132 20.73 -11.12 1.98
C ARG A 132 21.61 -10.10 1.28
N GLN A 133 21.57 -10.07 -0.06
CA GLN A 133 22.35 -9.15 -0.88
C GLN A 133 21.98 -7.70 -0.59
N MET A 134 20.68 -7.41 -0.43
CA MET A 134 20.19 -6.08 -0.08
C MET A 134 20.79 -5.56 1.23
N CYS A 135 21.05 -6.46 2.18
CA CYS A 135 21.67 -6.13 3.47
C CYS A 135 23.19 -6.34 3.52
N GLY A 136 23.85 -6.61 2.38
CA GLY A 136 25.29 -6.87 2.32
C GLY A 136 25.73 -8.13 3.07
N ILE A 137 24.82 -9.08 3.28
CA ILE A 137 25.11 -10.36 3.93
C ILE A 137 25.62 -11.34 2.86
N PRO A 138 26.80 -11.94 3.05
CA PRO A 138 27.36 -12.86 2.06
C PRO A 138 26.45 -14.10 1.87
N PRO A 139 26.37 -14.66 0.66
CA PRO A 139 25.67 -15.91 0.43
C PRO A 139 26.29 -17.04 1.26
N ARG A 140 25.45 -17.98 1.70
CA ARG A 140 25.96 -19.16 2.40
C ARG A 140 26.85 -19.96 1.46
N GLN A 141 28.05 -20.27 1.93
CA GLN A 141 28.92 -21.21 1.26
C GLN A 141 28.29 -22.61 1.33
N PRO A 142 28.43 -23.43 0.28
CA PRO A 142 27.89 -24.78 0.22
C PRO A 142 28.46 -25.70 1.31
#